data_AF-A0A4D9D0G4-F1
#
_entry.id   AF-A0A4D9D0G4-F1
#
_cell.length_a   1.000
_cell.length_b   1.000
_cell.length_c   1.000
_cell.angle_alpha   90.00
_cell.angle_beta   90.00
_cell.angle_gamma   90.00
#
_symmetry.space_group_name_H-M   'P 1'
#
loop_
_entity.id
_entity.type
_entity.pdbx_description
1 polymer ?
#
loop_
_entity_poly.entity_id
_entity_poly.type
_entity_poly.pdbx_seq_one_letter_code
_entity_poly.pdbx_strand_id
1 'polypeptide(L)'
;MGNQPLPWIRLPDAGDGLAHFEAEVPQGMTEAKLTVFGTLAGALVPVPAEIELTENQLVQYLDSHTLPSLYPTARQTTTFALGVSHIESFTKRDPYSRTGKDLVFGPITDIEGGAAASLSPITIHYQNNAPFVKALQAIREIEVSHWGNVAFEDFVEVQHAGAALKGGFSRLDFQARGAPSAVRGLVAVLPLGARSIYYRDQIGNISTSVIQHGPDGVELNLQSRFPLVGGWKNQFYQGYSVPVQELLTVGPSSGGVRRFTLTVPFSVPFPEVWVEDLTVKVVLPEWAADVRVEIPFSVDDEHQTHRLTFLDSSLSGGRPVLILKKRNVVAEHMQPMVLSYSFPKRAMLLEPLYLVLAFFSFFLVCMIFARVDLRIKPDGGKKKSKTQ
;
A
#
# COMPACT_ATOMS: atom_id res chain seq x y z
N MET A 1 -30.71 2.93 15.03
CA MET A 1 -29.33 2.46 15.28
C MET A 1 -28.51 2.87 14.08
N GLY A 2 -27.42 3.60 14.30
CA GLY A 2 -26.64 4.24 13.23
C GLY A 2 -25.99 3.22 12.29
N ASN A 3 -25.51 3.73 11.14
CA ASN A 3 -24.76 3.03 10.09
C ASN A 3 -23.42 2.41 10.59
N GLN A 4 -23.37 1.78 11.75
CA GLN A 4 -22.17 1.09 12.20
C GLN A 4 -22.04 -0.23 11.42
N PRO A 5 -20.85 -0.51 10.85
CA PRO A 5 -20.61 -1.75 10.15
C PRO A 5 -20.78 -2.92 11.12
N LEU A 6 -21.50 -3.94 10.68
CA LEU A 6 -21.63 -5.19 11.44
C LEU A 6 -20.31 -5.98 11.31
N PRO A 7 -19.84 -6.62 12.40
CA PRO A 7 -18.74 -7.55 12.30
C PRO A 7 -19.17 -8.71 11.40
N TRP A 8 -18.28 -9.11 10.50
CA TRP A 8 -18.50 -10.23 9.60
C TRP A 8 -17.22 -11.06 9.48
N ILE A 9 -17.40 -12.34 9.17
CA ILE A 9 -16.31 -13.28 8.94
C ILE A 9 -16.50 -13.98 7.61
N ARG A 10 -15.39 -14.28 6.93
CA ARG A 10 -15.40 -15.20 5.79
C ARG A 10 -15.45 -16.63 6.33
N LEU A 11 -16.42 -17.41 5.87
CA LEU A 11 -16.52 -18.82 6.22
C LEU A 11 -15.51 -19.66 5.41
N PRO A 12 -15.11 -20.83 5.92
CA PRO A 12 -14.30 -21.78 5.17
C PRO A 12 -14.96 -22.15 3.83
N ASP A 13 -14.16 -22.39 2.80
CA ASP A 13 -14.66 -22.73 1.48
C ASP A 13 -15.50 -24.02 1.54
N ALA A 14 -16.77 -23.93 1.12
CA ALA A 14 -17.73 -25.03 1.18
C ALA A 14 -17.61 -26.02 0.00
N GLY A 15 -16.69 -25.77 -0.94
CA GLY A 15 -16.47 -26.61 -2.13
C GLY A 15 -17.51 -26.40 -3.25
N ASP A 16 -18.40 -25.42 -3.13
CA ASP A 16 -19.43 -25.06 -4.11
C ASP A 16 -18.97 -23.97 -5.11
N GLY A 17 -17.72 -23.54 -5.01
CA GLY A 17 -17.14 -22.50 -5.85
C GLY A 17 -17.53 -21.08 -5.45
N LEU A 18 -18.17 -20.89 -4.29
CA LEU A 18 -18.60 -19.60 -3.78
C LEU A 18 -17.90 -19.25 -2.46
N ALA A 19 -17.68 -17.95 -2.26
CA ALA A 19 -17.20 -17.43 -0.98
C ALA A 19 -18.41 -17.07 -0.11
N HIS A 20 -18.47 -17.68 1.07
CA HIS A 20 -19.55 -17.43 2.03
C HIS A 20 -19.09 -16.48 3.13
N PHE A 21 -19.98 -15.59 3.54
CA PHE A 21 -19.73 -14.62 4.59
C PHE A 21 -20.86 -14.67 5.61
N GLU A 22 -20.49 -14.61 6.89
CA GLU A 22 -21.44 -14.57 8.01
C GLU A 22 -21.32 -13.24 8.72
N ALA A 23 -22.46 -12.63 9.06
CA ALA A 23 -22.54 -11.41 9.84
C ALA A 23 -23.57 -11.59 10.96
N GLU A 24 -23.21 -11.17 12.17
CA GLU A 24 -24.12 -11.28 13.32
C GLU A 24 -25.11 -10.10 13.33
N VAL A 25 -26.40 -10.42 13.29
CA VAL A 25 -27.49 -9.44 13.42
C VAL A 25 -28.00 -9.45 14.86
N PRO A 26 -28.25 -8.28 15.49
CA PRO A 26 -28.75 -8.21 16.86
C PRO A 26 -30.03 -9.05 17.09
N GLN A 27 -30.09 -9.77 18.22
CA GLN A 27 -31.22 -10.63 18.56
C GLN A 27 -32.53 -9.84 18.70
N GLY A 28 -33.65 -10.45 18.29
CA GLY A 28 -34.99 -9.89 18.43
C GLY A 28 -35.47 -9.01 17.27
N MET A 29 -34.68 -8.85 16.20
CA MET A 29 -35.15 -8.23 14.97
C MET A 29 -36.05 -9.20 14.18
N THR A 30 -37.27 -8.75 13.85
CA THR A 30 -38.16 -9.43 12.92
C THR A 30 -37.93 -9.01 11.46
N GLU A 31 -37.39 -7.81 11.24
CA GLU A 31 -37.02 -7.26 9.95
C GLU A 31 -35.76 -6.40 10.10
N ALA A 32 -34.83 -6.51 9.15
CA ALA A 32 -33.58 -5.76 9.15
C ALA A 32 -33.24 -5.26 7.74
N LYS A 33 -32.74 -4.03 7.63
CA LYS A 33 -32.20 -3.48 6.38
C LYS A 33 -30.68 -3.51 6.44
N LEU A 34 -30.09 -4.31 5.56
CA LEU A 34 -28.63 -4.47 5.46
C LEU A 34 -28.14 -3.86 4.16
N THR A 35 -26.97 -3.21 4.22
CA THR A 35 -26.25 -2.72 3.04
C THR A 35 -24.89 -3.41 3.02
N VAL A 36 -24.62 -4.13 1.92
CA VAL A 36 -23.35 -4.84 1.73
C VAL A 36 -22.54 -4.10 0.67
N PHE A 37 -21.27 -3.82 0.99
CA PHE A 37 -20.31 -3.23 0.05
C PHE A 37 -19.22 -4.26 -0.24
N GLY A 38 -18.83 -4.36 -1.51
CA GLY A 38 -17.75 -5.23 -1.95
C GLY A 38 -17.08 -4.63 -3.17
N THR A 39 -15.76 -4.80 -3.24
CA THR A 39 -14.92 -4.30 -4.33
C THR A 39 -14.21 -5.48 -4.98
N LEU A 40 -14.41 -5.66 -6.29
CA LEU A 40 -13.81 -6.74 -7.06
C LEU A 40 -12.63 -6.21 -7.87
N ALA A 41 -11.43 -6.67 -7.54
CA ALA A 41 -10.24 -6.38 -8.33
C ALA A 41 -10.18 -7.30 -9.57
N GLY A 42 -9.77 -6.76 -10.72
CA GLY A 42 -9.54 -7.55 -11.94
C GLY A 42 -10.81 -8.10 -12.62
N ALA A 43 -12.00 -7.60 -12.29
CA ALA A 43 -13.26 -8.10 -12.84
C ALA A 43 -13.55 -7.66 -14.30
N LEU A 44 -12.82 -6.67 -14.81
CA LEU A 44 -12.99 -6.14 -16.16
C LEU A 44 -11.90 -6.68 -17.10
N VAL A 45 -12.32 -7.36 -18.15
CA VAL A 45 -11.41 -7.98 -19.13
C VAL A 45 -11.40 -7.15 -20.42
N PRO A 46 -10.24 -6.68 -20.90
CA PRO A 46 -10.16 -5.95 -22.17
C PRO A 46 -10.50 -6.86 -23.36
N VAL A 47 -11.45 -6.41 -24.21
CA VAL A 47 -11.84 -7.11 -25.44
C VAL A 47 -12.08 -6.08 -26.54
N PRO A 48 -11.22 -5.99 -27.58
CA PRO A 48 -10.09 -6.89 -27.87
C PRO A 48 -8.95 -6.78 -26.84
N ALA A 49 -8.13 -7.83 -26.76
CA ALA A 49 -6.99 -7.88 -25.85
C ALA A 49 -5.85 -6.93 -26.24
N GLU A 50 -5.79 -6.52 -27.51
CA GLU A 50 -4.82 -5.56 -28.04
C GLU A 50 -5.55 -4.47 -28.83
N ILE A 51 -5.12 -3.22 -28.67
CA ILE A 51 -5.66 -2.03 -29.37
C ILE A 51 -4.52 -1.15 -29.89
N GLU A 52 -4.75 -0.44 -30.99
CA GLU A 52 -3.80 0.58 -31.46
C GLU A 52 -3.77 1.78 -30.50
N LEU A 53 -2.68 2.56 -30.55
CA LEU A 53 -2.43 3.65 -29.59
C LEU A 53 -3.57 4.68 -29.49
N THR A 54 -4.27 4.93 -30.59
CA THR A 54 -5.33 5.95 -30.69
C THR A 54 -6.74 5.39 -30.56
N GLU A 55 -6.88 4.08 -30.41
CA GLU A 55 -8.18 3.41 -30.32
C GLU A 55 -8.79 3.56 -28.92
N ASN A 56 -10.12 3.49 -28.85
CA ASN A 56 -10.82 3.43 -27.58
C ASN A 56 -10.76 2.01 -27.02
N GLN A 57 -10.57 1.91 -25.72
CA GLN A 57 -10.61 0.63 -25.02
C GLN A 57 -12.05 0.20 -24.78
N LEU A 58 -12.33 -1.06 -25.11
CA LEU A 58 -13.56 -1.75 -24.76
C LEU A 58 -13.24 -2.85 -23.73
N VAL A 59 -14.13 -3.04 -22.76
CA VAL A 59 -13.99 -4.06 -21.71
C VAL A 59 -15.26 -4.87 -21.57
N GLN A 60 -15.09 -6.13 -21.20
CA GLN A 60 -16.16 -7.04 -20.84
C GLN A 60 -16.22 -7.24 -19.33
N TYR A 61 -17.42 -7.11 -18.79
CA TYR A 61 -17.78 -7.54 -17.44
C TYR A 61 -18.59 -8.84 -17.55
N LEU A 62 -18.18 -9.84 -16.78
CA LEU A 62 -18.77 -11.18 -16.77
C LEU A 62 -19.18 -11.51 -15.34
N ASP A 63 -20.49 -11.57 -15.10
CA ASP A 63 -21.04 -11.85 -13.77
C ASP A 63 -22.50 -12.30 -13.89
N SER A 64 -23.18 -12.51 -12.77
CA SER A 64 -24.61 -12.80 -12.70
C SER A 64 -25.44 -11.52 -12.53
N HIS A 65 -26.57 -11.43 -13.23
CA HIS A 65 -27.52 -10.33 -13.00
C HIS A 65 -28.43 -10.57 -11.79
N THR A 66 -28.46 -11.80 -11.29
CA THR A 66 -29.11 -12.22 -10.04
C THR A 66 -28.03 -12.41 -8.96
N LEU A 67 -28.35 -12.07 -7.70
CA LEU A 67 -27.39 -12.21 -6.61
C LEU A 67 -27.37 -13.68 -6.18
N PRO A 68 -26.21 -14.37 -6.21
CA PRO A 68 -26.11 -15.73 -5.69
C PRO A 68 -26.35 -15.70 -4.17
N SER A 69 -27.56 -16.06 -3.74
CA SER A 69 -28.01 -16.02 -2.35
C SER A 69 -28.31 -17.42 -1.84
N LEU A 70 -27.91 -17.69 -0.59
CA LEU A 70 -28.32 -18.91 0.13
C LEU A 70 -29.81 -18.90 0.50
N TYR A 71 -30.41 -17.71 0.56
CA TYR A 71 -31.79 -17.50 0.98
C TYR A 71 -32.71 -17.25 -0.23
N PRO A 72 -33.95 -17.76 -0.21
CA PRO A 72 -34.96 -17.39 -1.20
C PRO A 72 -35.17 -15.88 -1.24
N THR A 73 -35.21 -15.31 -2.45
CA THR A 73 -35.34 -13.87 -2.64
C THR A 73 -36.69 -13.55 -3.27
N ALA A 74 -37.56 -12.87 -2.51
CA ALA A 74 -38.90 -12.53 -2.97
C ALA A 74 -38.89 -11.55 -4.16
N ARG A 75 -37.96 -10.58 -4.14
CA ARG A 75 -37.84 -9.57 -5.20
C ARG A 75 -36.42 -9.05 -5.31
N GLN A 76 -35.88 -8.98 -6.53
CA GLN A 76 -34.58 -8.38 -6.82
C GLN A 76 -34.66 -7.40 -8.00
N THR A 77 -33.92 -6.30 -7.88
CA THR A 77 -33.59 -5.40 -8.99
C THR A 77 -32.08 -5.17 -8.99
N THR A 78 -31.44 -5.31 -10.15
CA THR A 78 -29.99 -5.14 -10.32
C THR A 78 -29.72 -4.02 -11.29
N THR A 79 -28.89 -3.05 -10.88
CA THR A 79 -28.52 -1.90 -11.71
C THR A 79 -27.01 -1.90 -11.93
N PHE A 80 -26.59 -1.97 -13.19
CA PHE A 80 -25.20 -1.77 -13.60
C PHE A 80 -24.99 -0.33 -14.02
N ALA A 81 -24.33 0.47 -13.17
CA ALA A 81 -23.99 1.86 -13.43
C ALA A 81 -22.65 1.97 -14.15
N LEU A 82 -22.65 1.96 -15.49
CA LEU A 82 -21.42 1.84 -16.29
C LEU A 82 -20.61 3.14 -16.39
N GLY A 83 -21.20 4.29 -16.03
CA GLY A 83 -20.55 5.60 -16.12
C GLY A 83 -20.38 6.13 -17.55
N VAL A 84 -20.61 5.29 -18.57
CA VAL A 84 -20.51 5.60 -20.00
C VAL A 84 -21.80 5.23 -20.75
N SER A 85 -22.04 5.88 -21.89
CA SER A 85 -23.20 5.58 -22.75
C SER A 85 -22.88 4.61 -23.89
N HIS A 86 -21.60 4.38 -24.20
CA HIS A 86 -21.23 3.49 -25.29
C HIS A 86 -21.15 2.04 -24.81
N ILE A 87 -22.20 1.27 -25.10
CA ILE A 87 -22.32 -0.16 -24.83
C ILE A 87 -22.31 -0.86 -26.17
N GLU A 88 -21.33 -1.72 -26.40
CA GLU A 88 -21.15 -2.49 -27.63
C GLU A 88 -22.19 -3.61 -27.69
N SER A 89 -22.28 -4.41 -26.62
CA SER A 89 -23.27 -5.48 -26.50
C SER A 89 -23.52 -5.83 -25.04
N PHE A 90 -24.68 -6.42 -24.76
CA PHE A 90 -24.97 -7.00 -23.45
C PHE A 90 -25.97 -8.15 -23.57
N THR A 91 -25.96 -9.06 -22.59
CA THR A 91 -26.93 -10.16 -22.53
C THR A 91 -28.32 -9.61 -22.18
N LYS A 92 -29.30 -9.84 -23.05
CA LYS A 92 -30.69 -9.42 -22.86
C LYS A 92 -31.42 -10.48 -22.04
N ARG A 93 -31.88 -10.13 -20.84
CA ARG A 93 -32.66 -10.98 -19.94
C ARG A 93 -33.86 -10.19 -19.45
N ASP A 94 -35.05 -10.57 -19.90
CA ASP A 94 -36.26 -9.87 -19.49
C ASP A 94 -36.63 -10.19 -18.03
N PRO A 95 -37.19 -9.22 -17.29
CA PRO A 95 -37.37 -7.82 -17.70
C PRO A 95 -36.06 -7.03 -17.58
N TYR A 96 -35.67 -6.32 -18.64
CA TYR A 96 -34.57 -5.36 -18.61
C TYR A 96 -34.97 -4.01 -19.17
N SER A 97 -34.29 -2.96 -18.72
CA SER A 97 -34.42 -1.62 -19.27
C SER A 97 -33.07 -0.93 -19.30
N ARG A 98 -32.91 0.02 -20.22
CA ARG A 98 -31.73 0.86 -20.34
C ARG A 98 -32.12 2.30 -20.07
N THR A 99 -31.53 2.88 -19.03
CA THR A 99 -31.82 4.26 -18.61
C THR A 99 -30.53 5.06 -18.68
N GLY A 100 -30.30 5.74 -19.81
CA GLY A 100 -29.07 6.51 -20.04
C GLY A 100 -27.82 5.62 -20.07
N LYS A 101 -27.02 5.71 -19.00
CA LYS A 101 -25.75 4.99 -18.79
C LYS A 101 -25.92 3.69 -17.99
N ASP A 102 -27.13 3.45 -17.48
CA ASP A 102 -27.39 2.34 -16.57
C ASP A 102 -28.16 1.23 -17.28
N LEU A 103 -27.79 -0.02 -16.98
CA LEU A 103 -28.55 -1.21 -17.35
C LEU A 103 -29.27 -1.75 -16.11
N VAL A 104 -30.60 -1.82 -16.17
CA VAL A 104 -31.43 -2.29 -15.06
C VAL A 104 -32.09 -3.61 -15.43
N PHE A 105 -31.89 -4.62 -14.60
CA PHE A 105 -32.56 -5.91 -14.68
C PHE A 105 -33.53 -6.07 -13.51
N GLY A 106 -34.74 -6.52 -13.80
CA GLY A 106 -35.81 -6.69 -12.82
C GLY A 106 -36.94 -5.65 -12.92
N PRO A 107 -37.96 -5.77 -12.05
CA PRO A 107 -37.99 -6.64 -10.89
C PRO A 107 -38.12 -8.13 -11.27
N ILE A 108 -37.26 -8.96 -10.70
CA ILE A 108 -37.33 -10.42 -10.75
C ILE A 108 -37.97 -10.88 -9.45
N THR A 109 -39.00 -11.72 -9.51
CA THR A 109 -39.73 -12.22 -8.34
C THR A 109 -39.48 -13.70 -8.11
N ASP A 110 -39.63 -14.12 -6.85
CA ASP A 110 -39.62 -15.53 -6.44
C ASP A 110 -38.38 -16.31 -6.89
N ILE A 111 -37.20 -15.73 -6.65
CA ILE A 111 -35.92 -16.39 -6.95
C ILE A 111 -35.70 -17.50 -5.91
N GLU A 112 -35.52 -18.72 -6.39
CA GLU A 112 -35.25 -19.89 -5.54
C GLU A 112 -34.01 -19.67 -4.67
N GLY A 113 -34.09 -20.13 -3.42
CA GLY A 113 -32.96 -20.12 -2.51
C GLY A 113 -31.92 -21.16 -2.92
N GLY A 114 -30.64 -20.83 -2.75
CA GLY A 114 -29.54 -21.67 -3.14
C GLY A 114 -28.66 -20.94 -4.14
N ALA A 115 -27.40 -20.76 -3.78
CA ALA A 115 -26.54 -19.85 -4.51
C ALA A 115 -26.25 -20.31 -5.95
N ALA A 116 -26.23 -21.63 -6.20
CA ALA A 116 -26.13 -22.18 -7.56
C ALA A 116 -27.40 -21.98 -8.41
N ALA A 117 -28.59 -22.13 -7.81
CA ALA A 117 -29.86 -21.99 -8.50
C ALA A 117 -30.17 -20.53 -8.87
N SER A 118 -29.65 -19.59 -8.08
CA SER A 118 -29.79 -18.15 -8.31
C SER A 118 -28.76 -17.56 -9.26
N LEU A 119 -27.79 -18.33 -9.78
CA LEU A 119 -26.82 -17.83 -10.76
C LEU A 119 -27.46 -17.72 -12.15
N SER A 120 -27.47 -16.50 -12.70
CA SER A 120 -27.86 -16.26 -14.09
C SER A 120 -26.86 -15.33 -14.77
N PRO A 121 -25.85 -15.89 -15.47
CA PRO A 121 -24.75 -15.14 -16.04
C PRO A 121 -25.21 -14.18 -17.13
N ILE A 122 -24.53 -13.05 -17.17
CA ILE A 122 -24.60 -12.01 -18.19
C ILE A 122 -23.20 -11.57 -18.58
N THR A 123 -23.12 -11.03 -19.79
CA THR A 123 -21.96 -10.33 -20.30
C THR A 123 -22.36 -8.91 -20.65
N ILE A 124 -21.56 -7.93 -20.26
CA ILE A 124 -21.70 -6.53 -20.65
C ILE A 124 -20.39 -6.08 -21.28
N HIS A 125 -20.43 -5.65 -22.54
CA HIS A 125 -19.29 -5.17 -23.31
C HIS A 125 -19.48 -3.68 -23.60
N TYR A 126 -18.57 -2.84 -23.13
CA TYR A 126 -18.73 -1.40 -23.18
C TYR A 126 -17.39 -0.66 -23.25
N GLN A 127 -17.43 0.60 -23.69
CA GLN A 127 -16.24 1.43 -23.78
C GLN A 127 -15.79 1.91 -22.39
N ASN A 128 -14.53 1.68 -22.04
CA ASN A 128 -13.96 2.17 -20.79
C ASN A 128 -12.49 2.57 -20.97
N ASN A 129 -12.26 3.88 -21.07
CA ASN A 129 -10.94 4.50 -21.19
C ASN A 129 -10.38 4.99 -19.84
N ALA A 130 -10.92 4.52 -18.71
CA ALA A 130 -10.33 4.84 -17.41
C ALA A 130 -8.86 4.37 -17.35
N PRO A 131 -8.04 4.95 -16.45
CA PRO A 131 -6.66 4.49 -16.26
C PRO A 131 -6.64 3.11 -15.57
N PHE A 132 -6.44 2.03 -16.33
CA PHE A 132 -6.37 0.68 -15.76
C PHE A 132 -4.98 0.44 -15.19
N VAL A 133 -4.70 0.96 -14.00
CA VAL A 133 -3.42 0.78 -13.31
C VAL A 133 -3.56 -0.31 -12.25
N LYS A 134 -2.66 -1.29 -12.31
CA LYS A 134 -2.50 -2.34 -11.30
C LYS A 134 -1.09 -2.25 -10.75
N ALA A 135 -0.92 -2.26 -9.44
CA ALA A 135 0.38 -2.55 -8.83
C ALA A 135 0.53 -4.07 -8.71
N LEU A 136 1.49 -4.64 -9.42
CA LEU A 136 1.83 -6.06 -9.31
C LEU A 136 2.44 -6.33 -7.93
N GLN A 137 3.33 -5.43 -7.51
CA GLN A 137 3.97 -5.49 -6.21
C GLN A 137 4.07 -4.08 -5.63
N ALA A 138 3.76 -3.95 -4.35
CA ALA A 138 4.10 -2.77 -3.58
C ALA A 138 4.81 -3.15 -2.28
N ILE A 139 5.90 -2.49 -1.97
CA ILE A 139 6.63 -2.63 -0.71
C ILE A 139 6.62 -1.26 -0.04
N ARG A 140 5.90 -1.18 1.09
CA ARG A 140 5.87 -0.01 1.95
C ARG A 140 6.81 -0.23 3.13
N GLU A 141 7.87 0.56 3.22
CA GLU A 141 8.75 0.58 4.39
C GLU A 141 8.46 1.82 5.25
N ILE A 142 8.20 1.58 6.54
CA ILE A 142 7.89 2.60 7.54
C ILE A 142 8.97 2.51 8.61
N GLU A 143 9.88 3.47 8.61
CA GLU A 143 10.99 3.53 9.55
C GLU A 143 10.73 4.55 10.65
N VAL A 144 10.68 4.07 11.90
CA VAL A 144 10.38 4.91 13.07
C VAL A 144 11.67 5.34 13.75
N SER A 145 11.93 6.64 13.83
CA SER A 145 13.04 7.21 14.60
C SER A 145 12.52 8.06 15.76
N HIS A 146 12.90 7.71 16.98
CA HIS A 146 12.63 8.53 18.17
C HIS A 146 13.40 9.85 18.18
N TRP A 147 14.39 10.01 17.29
CA TRP A 147 15.16 11.25 17.17
C TRP A 147 14.45 12.36 16.41
N GLY A 148 13.38 12.08 15.63
CA GLY A 148 12.63 13.18 15.04
C GLY A 148 11.47 12.85 14.10
N ASN A 149 11.56 11.81 13.27
CA ASN A 149 10.54 11.55 12.24
C ASN A 149 10.24 10.06 12.05
N VAL A 150 9.11 9.82 11.38
CA VAL A 150 8.81 8.54 10.75
C VAL A 150 9.01 8.72 9.25
N ALA A 151 9.86 7.89 8.66
CA ALA A 151 10.14 7.89 7.23
C ALA A 151 9.32 6.81 6.53
N PHE A 152 8.79 7.13 5.36
CA PHE A 152 8.06 6.24 4.49
C PHE A 152 8.81 6.13 3.17
N GLU A 153 9.07 4.92 2.70
CA GLU A 153 9.53 4.65 1.33
C GLU A 153 8.66 3.54 0.73
N ASP A 154 7.98 3.89 -0.35
CA ASP A 154 7.11 3.01 -1.12
C ASP A 154 7.81 2.65 -2.42
N PHE A 155 8.15 1.38 -2.60
CA PHE A 155 8.52 0.80 -3.90
C PHE A 155 7.25 0.25 -4.56
N VAL A 156 6.98 0.65 -5.80
CA VAL A 156 5.78 0.21 -6.53
C VAL A 156 6.16 -0.24 -7.94
N GLU A 157 5.81 -1.48 -8.26
CA GLU A 157 5.79 -2.01 -9.63
C GLU A 157 4.37 -1.91 -10.18
N VAL A 158 4.15 -0.96 -11.09
CA VAL A 158 2.87 -0.74 -11.75
C VAL A 158 2.85 -1.30 -13.16
N GLN A 159 1.67 -1.75 -13.59
CA GLN A 159 1.37 -2.19 -14.94
C GLN A 159 0.07 -1.52 -15.42
N HIS A 160 0.04 -1.16 -16.70
CA HIS A 160 -1.22 -0.85 -17.37
C HIS A 160 -1.97 -2.14 -17.71
N ALA A 161 -3.02 -2.46 -16.95
CA ALA A 161 -3.79 -3.71 -17.01
C ALA A 161 -4.91 -3.70 -18.07
N GLY A 162 -5.09 -2.59 -18.79
CA GLY A 162 -6.00 -2.51 -19.95
C GLY A 162 -5.51 -3.28 -21.18
N ALA A 163 -6.21 -3.12 -22.32
CA ALA A 163 -5.85 -3.76 -23.58
C ALA A 163 -4.41 -3.40 -23.98
N ALA A 164 -3.61 -4.38 -24.38
CA ALA A 164 -2.20 -4.20 -24.71
C ALA A 164 -2.03 -3.33 -25.97
N LEU A 165 -0.89 -2.63 -26.06
CA LEU A 165 -0.59 -1.88 -27.27
C LEU A 165 -0.34 -2.83 -28.44
N LYS A 166 -1.19 -2.73 -29.46
CA LYS A 166 -1.01 -3.38 -30.74
C LYS A 166 -0.01 -2.58 -31.59
N GLY A 167 1.03 -3.25 -32.08
CA GLY A 167 2.06 -2.62 -32.89
C GLY A 167 3.04 -1.76 -32.06
N GLY A 168 3.57 -0.70 -32.68
CA GLY A 168 4.62 0.15 -32.09
C GLY A 168 4.08 1.42 -31.45
N PHE A 169 4.83 1.99 -30.50
CA PHE A 169 4.54 3.30 -29.95
C PHE A 169 5.02 4.41 -30.89
N SER A 170 4.13 5.32 -31.26
CA SER A 170 4.42 6.51 -32.06
C SER A 170 4.25 7.77 -31.20
N ARG A 171 5.34 8.49 -30.92
CA ARG A 171 5.30 9.76 -30.19
C ARG A 171 4.49 10.82 -30.93
N LEU A 172 4.54 10.81 -32.27
CA LEU A 172 3.78 11.72 -33.12
C LEU A 172 2.29 11.50 -32.96
N ASP A 173 1.82 10.25 -33.06
CA ASP A 173 0.40 9.93 -32.89
C ASP A 173 -0.08 10.21 -31.46
N PHE A 174 0.74 9.87 -30.46
CA PHE A 174 0.45 10.19 -29.06
C PHE A 174 0.20 11.68 -28.82
N GLN A 175 0.98 12.55 -29.47
CA GLN A 175 0.85 14.00 -29.32
C GLN A 175 -0.24 14.60 -30.20
N ALA A 176 -0.41 14.13 -31.43
CA ALA A 176 -1.33 14.70 -32.41
C ALA A 176 -2.77 14.19 -32.25
N ARG A 177 -2.93 12.89 -31.96
CA ARG A 177 -4.24 12.21 -31.87
C ARG A 177 -4.62 11.84 -30.44
N GLY A 178 -3.63 11.76 -29.55
CA GLY A 178 -3.83 11.33 -28.18
C GLY A 178 -3.83 9.81 -28.05
N ALA A 179 -3.91 9.34 -26.80
CA ALA A 179 -4.05 7.94 -26.47
C ALA A 179 -5.08 7.84 -25.34
N PRO A 180 -6.36 7.51 -25.65
CA PRO A 180 -7.46 7.64 -24.71
C PRO A 180 -7.31 6.82 -23.43
N SER A 181 -6.75 5.61 -23.55
CA SER A 181 -6.53 4.69 -22.42
C SER A 181 -5.21 4.91 -21.69
N ALA A 182 -4.28 5.71 -22.25
CA ALA A 182 -2.93 5.81 -21.72
C ALA A 182 -2.88 6.53 -20.36
N VAL A 183 -2.06 5.99 -19.45
CA VAL A 183 -1.82 6.52 -18.12
C VAL A 183 -0.62 7.46 -18.17
N ARG A 184 -0.86 8.73 -17.85
CA ARG A 184 0.17 9.79 -17.90
C ARG A 184 0.87 10.01 -16.56
N GLY A 185 0.22 9.64 -15.47
CA GLY A 185 0.73 9.82 -14.13
C GLY A 185 -0.16 9.16 -13.10
N LEU A 186 0.29 9.19 -11.86
CA LEU A 186 -0.40 8.66 -10.69
C LEU A 186 -0.49 9.76 -9.64
N VAL A 187 -1.58 9.78 -8.89
CA VAL A 187 -1.76 10.73 -7.79
C VAL A 187 -1.61 9.99 -6.47
N ALA A 188 -0.61 10.41 -5.68
CA ALA A 188 -0.47 9.98 -4.31
C ALA A 188 -1.14 10.98 -3.36
N VAL A 189 -1.82 10.48 -2.33
CA VAL A 189 -2.39 11.30 -1.25
C VAL A 189 -1.58 11.09 0.02
N LEU A 190 -0.82 12.11 0.41
CA LEU A 190 0.09 12.09 1.56
C LEU A 190 -0.51 12.87 2.74
N PRO A 191 -0.10 12.58 4.00
CA PRO A 191 -0.52 13.34 5.16
C PRO A 191 -0.01 14.79 5.11
N LEU A 192 -0.72 15.70 5.78
CA LEU A 192 -0.38 17.15 5.84
C LEU A 192 1.06 17.42 6.32
N GLY A 193 1.55 16.65 7.29
CA GLY A 193 2.91 16.76 7.82
C GLY A 193 4.03 16.21 6.91
N ALA A 194 3.71 15.75 5.70
CA ALA A 194 4.70 15.17 4.78
C ALA A 194 5.78 16.20 4.39
N ARG A 195 7.04 15.81 4.57
CA ARG A 195 8.26 16.58 4.29
C ARG A 195 9.30 15.70 3.60
N SER A 196 10.30 16.33 2.98
CA SER A 196 11.40 15.62 2.30
C SER A 196 10.87 14.62 1.27
N ILE A 197 9.85 15.04 0.52
CA ILE A 197 9.20 14.21 -0.49
C ILE A 197 10.17 14.01 -1.66
N TYR A 198 10.33 12.77 -2.09
CA TYR A 198 11.12 12.43 -3.28
C TYR A 198 10.42 11.40 -4.15
N TYR A 199 10.76 11.44 -5.44
CA TYR A 199 10.28 10.51 -6.46
C TYR A 199 11.44 10.13 -7.38
N ARG A 200 11.77 8.84 -7.42
CA ARG A 200 12.91 8.32 -8.17
C ARG A 200 12.59 6.96 -8.77
N ASP A 201 13.36 6.55 -9.77
CA ASP A 201 13.41 5.17 -10.23
C ASP A 201 14.78 4.55 -9.92
N GLN A 202 15.05 3.39 -10.53
CA GLN A 202 16.33 2.71 -10.39
C GLN A 202 17.52 3.50 -10.99
N ILE A 203 17.26 4.38 -11.95
CA ILE A 203 18.31 5.13 -12.66
C ILE A 203 18.46 6.57 -12.16
N GLY A 204 17.65 6.98 -11.18
CA GLY A 204 17.83 8.21 -10.43
C GLY A 204 16.56 9.03 -10.27
N ASN A 205 16.73 10.31 -9.98
CA ASN A 205 15.61 11.21 -9.72
C ASN A 205 14.71 11.39 -10.95
N ILE A 206 13.41 11.52 -10.71
CA ILE A 206 12.44 11.94 -11.71
C ILE A 206 11.90 13.31 -11.30
N SER A 207 12.20 14.34 -12.09
CA SER A 207 11.82 15.73 -11.76
C SER A 207 10.39 16.09 -12.14
N THR A 208 9.69 15.23 -12.88
CA THR A 208 8.32 15.44 -13.34
C THR A 208 7.31 15.03 -12.27
N SER A 209 7.32 15.76 -11.15
CA SER A 209 6.37 15.61 -10.05
C SER A 209 5.85 16.97 -9.58
N VAL A 210 4.57 17.06 -9.24
CA VAL A 210 3.95 18.30 -8.75
C VAL A 210 3.27 18.05 -7.41
N ILE A 211 3.61 18.87 -6.42
CA ILE A 211 3.00 18.84 -5.09
C ILE A 211 1.89 19.89 -5.04
N GLN A 212 0.72 19.51 -4.58
CA GLN A 212 -0.40 20.40 -4.32
C GLN A 212 -0.86 20.22 -2.87
N HIS A 213 -0.91 21.31 -2.12
CA HIS A 213 -1.37 21.28 -0.72
C HIS A 213 -2.89 21.47 -0.70
N GLY A 214 -3.60 20.46 -0.21
CA GLY A 214 -5.03 20.52 0.08
C GLY A 214 -5.31 20.76 1.56
N PRO A 215 -6.59 20.94 1.94
CA PRO A 215 -6.99 21.10 3.33
C PRO A 215 -6.80 19.81 4.16
N ASP A 216 -6.96 18.64 3.53
CA ASP A 216 -6.96 17.34 4.22
C ASP A 216 -5.70 16.50 3.96
N GLY A 217 -4.76 17.00 3.15
CA GLY A 217 -3.56 16.27 2.76
C GLY A 217 -2.71 16.98 1.72
N VAL A 218 -1.67 16.29 1.27
CA VAL A 218 -0.77 16.74 0.21
C VAL A 218 -0.93 15.81 -0.99
N GLU A 219 -1.41 16.33 -2.11
CA GLU A 219 -1.51 15.59 -3.37
C GLU A 219 -0.18 15.66 -4.11
N LEU A 220 0.41 14.50 -4.37
CA LEU A 220 1.64 14.34 -5.12
C LEU A 220 1.31 13.73 -6.49
N ASN A 221 1.29 14.57 -7.51
CA ASN A 221 1.09 14.17 -8.90
C ASN A 221 2.42 13.70 -9.48
N LEU A 222 2.54 12.39 -9.76
CA LEU A 222 3.73 11.74 -10.28
C LEU A 222 3.57 11.50 -11.78
N GLN A 223 4.45 12.07 -12.60
CA GLN A 223 4.51 11.75 -14.03
C GLN A 223 5.73 10.86 -14.29
N SER A 224 5.47 9.70 -14.87
CA SER A 224 6.49 8.74 -15.29
C SER A 224 7.36 9.32 -16.42
N ARG A 225 8.58 8.77 -16.61
CA ARG A 225 9.46 9.17 -17.73
C ARG A 225 8.83 8.92 -19.11
N PHE A 226 7.94 7.94 -19.19
CA PHE A 226 7.18 7.58 -20.38
C PHE A 226 5.71 7.33 -19.99
N PRO A 227 4.75 7.60 -20.88
CA PRO A 227 3.36 7.25 -20.63
C PRO A 227 3.21 5.72 -20.58
N LEU A 228 2.41 5.23 -19.66
CA LEU A 228 2.06 3.82 -19.57
C LEU A 228 0.90 3.56 -20.52
N VAL A 229 1.16 2.78 -21.57
CA VAL A 229 0.16 2.23 -22.48
C VAL A 229 -0.07 0.76 -22.16
N GLY A 230 -1.12 0.18 -22.73
CA GLY A 230 -1.47 -1.24 -22.61
C GLY A 230 -0.31 -2.21 -22.45
N GLY A 231 -0.25 -2.92 -21.32
CA GLY A 231 0.73 -3.96 -21.05
C GLY A 231 2.10 -3.47 -20.55
N TRP A 232 2.41 -2.18 -20.68
CA TRP A 232 3.67 -1.62 -20.19
C TRP A 232 3.75 -1.62 -18.67
N LYS A 233 4.98 -1.73 -18.16
CA LYS A 233 5.30 -1.74 -16.73
C LYS A 233 6.22 -0.58 -16.38
N ASN A 234 6.13 -0.11 -15.15
CA ASN A 234 7.05 0.87 -14.58
C ASN A 234 7.32 0.52 -13.11
N GLN A 235 8.53 0.80 -12.65
CA GLN A 235 8.95 0.60 -11.27
C GLN A 235 9.54 1.92 -10.75
N PHE A 236 9.07 2.35 -9.58
CA PHE A 236 9.56 3.57 -8.96
C PHE A 236 9.55 3.49 -7.44
N TYR A 237 10.24 4.45 -6.83
CA TYR A 237 10.25 4.71 -5.40
C TYR A 237 9.64 6.10 -5.15
N GLN A 238 8.73 6.16 -4.20
CA GLN A 238 8.21 7.41 -3.65
C GLN A 238 8.44 7.39 -2.15
N GLY A 239 9.01 8.45 -1.60
CA GLY A 239 9.21 8.53 -0.16
C GLY A 239 8.99 9.91 0.39
N TYR A 240 8.77 9.95 1.69
CA TYR A 240 8.49 11.16 2.47
C TYR A 240 8.75 10.89 3.95
N SER A 241 8.77 11.95 4.74
CA SER A 241 8.90 11.87 6.19
C SER A 241 7.82 12.69 6.88
N VAL A 242 7.40 12.25 8.05
CA VAL A 242 6.39 12.94 8.88
C VAL A 242 6.98 13.14 10.27
N PRO A 243 6.81 14.33 10.90
CA PRO A 243 7.22 14.54 12.28
C PRO A 243 6.66 13.47 13.22
N VAL A 244 7.51 12.91 14.09
CA VAL A 244 7.14 11.76 14.92
C VAL A 244 5.94 12.07 15.83
N GLN A 245 5.76 13.33 16.23
CA GLN A 245 4.68 13.77 17.13
C GLN A 245 3.28 13.64 16.50
N GLU A 246 3.18 13.59 15.18
CA GLU A 246 1.90 13.45 14.47
C GLU A 246 1.41 12.00 14.42
N LEU A 247 2.33 11.03 14.47
CA LEU A 247 2.04 9.61 14.25
C LEU A 247 2.28 8.74 15.49
N LEU A 248 3.13 9.18 16.41
CA LEU A 248 3.55 8.42 17.57
C LEU A 248 3.02 9.05 18.86
N THR A 249 2.21 8.29 19.58
CA THR A 249 1.70 8.67 20.89
C THR A 249 2.47 7.99 22.01
N VAL A 250 2.66 8.71 23.11
CA VAL A 250 3.41 8.24 24.27
C VAL A 250 2.46 7.74 25.34
N GLY A 251 2.57 6.44 25.65
CA GLY A 251 1.79 5.78 26.68
C GLY A 251 2.44 5.83 28.08
N PRO A 252 1.88 5.05 29.02
CA PRO A 252 2.38 4.99 30.39
C PRO A 252 3.83 4.48 30.43
N SER A 253 4.53 4.85 31.51
CA SER A 253 5.91 4.42 31.78
C SER A 253 5.96 3.72 33.12
N SER A 254 6.53 2.52 33.13
CA SER A 254 6.75 1.71 34.33
C SER A 254 8.16 1.15 34.30
N GLY A 255 8.88 1.19 35.43
CA GLY A 255 10.23 0.63 35.53
C GLY A 255 11.26 1.23 34.56
N GLY A 256 11.07 2.46 34.08
CA GLY A 256 11.96 3.09 33.08
C GLY A 256 11.72 2.67 31.62
N VAL A 257 10.79 1.73 31.41
CA VAL A 257 10.27 1.35 30.09
C VAL A 257 9.04 2.21 29.79
N ARG A 258 8.86 2.58 28.53
CA ARG A 258 7.73 3.39 28.07
C ARG A 258 7.05 2.70 26.89
N ARG A 259 5.72 2.75 26.86
CA ARG A 259 4.94 2.23 25.73
C ARG A 259 4.74 3.33 24.70
N PHE A 260 4.87 2.99 23.44
CA PHE A 260 4.63 3.87 22.30
C PHE A 260 3.56 3.23 21.41
N THR A 261 2.71 4.07 20.83
CA THR A 261 1.68 3.64 19.88
C THR A 261 1.80 4.46 18.61
N LEU A 262 2.08 3.78 17.50
CA LEU A 262 2.20 4.31 16.14
C LEU A 262 0.89 4.07 15.39
N THR A 263 0.32 5.12 14.79
CA THR A 263 -0.86 5.01 13.94
C THR A 263 -0.51 5.46 12.52
N VAL A 264 -0.59 4.56 11.54
CA VAL A 264 -0.18 4.82 10.15
C VAL A 264 -1.08 4.07 9.15
N PRO A 265 -1.30 4.59 7.92
CA PRO A 265 -2.08 3.88 6.91
C PRO A 265 -1.38 2.59 6.45
N PHE A 266 -2.14 1.50 6.35
CA PHE A 266 -1.62 0.18 5.99
C PHE A 266 -1.08 0.10 4.55
N SER A 267 -1.78 0.68 3.58
CA SER A 267 -1.46 0.57 2.14
C SER A 267 -0.76 1.80 1.56
N VAL A 268 -0.05 1.63 0.44
CA VAL A 268 0.59 2.70 -0.36
C VAL A 268 -0.37 3.86 -0.67
N PRO A 269 0.12 5.10 -0.90
CA PRO A 269 -0.72 6.30 -0.89
C PRO A 269 -1.44 6.53 -2.22
N PHE A 270 -1.71 5.46 -2.99
CA PHE A 270 -2.28 5.52 -4.34
C PHE A 270 -3.71 4.94 -4.34
N PRO A 271 -4.75 5.73 -4.02
CA PRO A 271 -6.12 5.22 -3.88
C PRO A 271 -6.71 4.67 -5.18
N GLU A 272 -6.28 5.19 -6.34
CA GLU A 272 -6.76 4.73 -7.66
C GLU A 272 -6.05 3.45 -8.15
N VAL A 273 -5.05 2.96 -7.41
CA VAL A 273 -4.26 1.79 -7.78
C VAL A 273 -4.59 0.64 -6.85
N TRP A 274 -5.12 -0.45 -7.40
CA TRP A 274 -5.24 -1.69 -6.65
C TRP A 274 -3.91 -2.45 -6.70
N VAL A 275 -3.56 -3.10 -5.59
CA VAL A 275 -2.29 -3.78 -5.38
C VAL A 275 -2.54 -5.28 -5.26
N GLU A 276 -1.88 -6.06 -6.11
CA GLU A 276 -1.97 -7.53 -6.09
C GLU A 276 -1.23 -8.12 -4.89
N ASP A 277 0.04 -7.79 -4.71
CA ASP A 277 0.84 -8.20 -3.55
C ASP A 277 1.40 -6.97 -2.81
N LEU A 278 0.87 -6.68 -1.63
CA LEU A 278 1.39 -5.64 -0.73
C LEU A 278 2.25 -6.28 0.38
N THR A 279 3.43 -5.72 0.60
CA THR A 279 4.26 -6.00 1.78
C THR A 279 4.49 -4.71 2.56
N VAL A 280 4.06 -4.66 3.81
CA VAL A 280 4.31 -3.56 4.73
C VAL A 280 5.40 -3.97 5.70
N LYS A 281 6.45 -3.16 5.82
CA LYS A 281 7.56 -3.36 6.74
C LYS A 281 7.61 -2.19 7.71
N VAL A 282 7.42 -2.47 9.00
CA VAL A 282 7.57 -1.46 10.05
C VAL A 282 8.90 -1.70 10.76
N VAL A 283 9.88 -0.83 10.52
CA VAL A 283 11.21 -0.86 11.13
C VAL A 283 11.18 -0.01 12.39
N LEU A 284 11.31 -0.66 13.54
CA LEU A 284 11.26 0.01 14.85
C LEU A 284 12.65 0.39 15.35
N PRO A 285 12.77 1.32 16.31
CA PRO A 285 14.05 1.61 16.96
C PRO A 285 14.72 0.36 17.53
N GLU A 286 16.05 0.36 17.59
CA GLU A 286 16.82 -0.67 18.30
C GLU A 286 16.30 -0.76 19.74
N TRP A 287 16.22 -1.96 20.33
CA TRP A 287 15.66 -2.20 21.68
C TRP A 287 14.13 -2.02 21.84
N ALA A 288 13.38 -1.84 20.74
CA ALA A 288 11.94 -1.98 20.80
C ALA A 288 11.55 -3.45 21.08
N ALA A 289 10.59 -3.66 21.98
CA ALA A 289 10.11 -4.98 22.39
C ALA A 289 8.58 -4.99 22.51
N ASP A 290 8.00 -6.16 22.82
CA ASP A 290 6.55 -6.35 23.02
C ASP A 290 5.69 -5.76 21.89
N VAL A 291 6.12 -5.96 20.65
CA VAL A 291 5.46 -5.44 19.45
C VAL A 291 4.10 -6.11 19.27
N ARG A 292 3.04 -5.30 19.14
CA ARG A 292 1.67 -5.74 18.86
C ARG A 292 1.08 -4.85 17.79
N VAL A 293 0.38 -5.43 16.83
CA VAL A 293 -0.31 -4.70 15.77
C VAL A 293 -1.81 -4.99 15.81
N GLU A 294 -2.61 -3.96 15.60
CA GLU A 294 -4.06 -4.03 15.46
C GLU A 294 -4.42 -3.47 14.08
N ILE A 295 -5.10 -4.29 13.28
CA ILE A 295 -5.47 -4.01 11.89
C ILE A 295 -6.96 -4.34 11.75
N PRO A 296 -7.78 -3.49 11.10
CA PRO A 296 -9.23 -3.67 11.02
C PRO A 296 -9.69 -4.79 10.06
N PHE A 297 -8.77 -5.55 9.48
CA PHE A 297 -9.03 -6.64 8.54
C PHE A 297 -7.94 -7.72 8.66
N SER A 298 -8.21 -8.89 8.09
CA SER A 298 -7.24 -9.99 8.06
C SER A 298 -6.06 -9.72 7.12
N VAL A 299 -4.88 -10.15 7.54
CA VAL A 299 -3.63 -10.20 6.76
C VAL A 299 -3.28 -11.65 6.43
N ASP A 300 -2.53 -11.86 5.35
CA ASP A 300 -2.21 -13.21 4.86
C ASP A 300 -0.97 -13.81 5.54
N ASP A 301 -0.03 -12.96 5.95
CA ASP A 301 1.22 -13.35 6.62
C ASP A 301 1.67 -12.22 7.57
N GLU A 302 2.05 -12.59 8.79
CA GLU A 302 2.61 -11.71 9.81
C GLU A 302 3.80 -12.40 10.46
N HIS A 303 4.98 -11.78 10.37
CA HIS A 303 6.18 -12.26 11.04
C HIS A 303 7.13 -11.12 11.38
N GLN A 304 8.09 -11.41 12.25
CA GLN A 304 9.12 -10.45 12.66
C GLN A 304 10.50 -10.91 12.21
N THR A 305 11.32 -9.96 11.81
CA THR A 305 12.75 -10.15 11.51
C THR A 305 13.56 -9.02 12.13
N HIS A 306 14.87 -9.00 11.91
CA HIS A 306 15.75 -7.94 12.35
C HIS A 306 16.58 -7.41 11.19
N ARG A 307 16.91 -6.11 11.23
CA ARG A 307 17.79 -5.44 10.27
C ARG A 307 18.82 -4.60 11.01
N LEU A 308 20.01 -4.48 10.43
CA LEU A 308 21.03 -3.51 10.83
C LEU A 308 21.04 -2.34 9.84
N THR A 309 21.01 -1.12 10.36
CA THR A 309 21.26 0.14 9.66
C THR A 309 22.43 0.90 10.31
N PHE A 310 22.56 2.19 10.02
CA PHE A 310 23.57 3.06 10.61
C PHE A 310 23.39 3.15 12.13
N LEU A 311 24.50 3.06 12.86
CA LEU A 311 24.57 3.14 14.33
C LEU A 311 23.85 2.02 15.10
N ASP A 312 23.44 0.96 14.42
CA ASP A 312 22.93 -0.25 15.07
C ASP A 312 24.08 -1.19 15.45
N SER A 313 23.90 -1.91 16.56
CA SER A 313 24.85 -2.90 17.04
C SER A 313 24.37 -4.32 16.75
N SER A 314 25.24 -5.18 16.22
CA SER A 314 24.94 -6.61 16.13
C SER A 314 24.80 -7.26 17.52
N LEU A 315 25.32 -6.61 18.58
CA LEU A 315 25.23 -7.11 19.96
C LEU A 315 23.82 -6.97 20.55
N SER A 316 23.00 -6.04 20.05
CA SER A 316 21.61 -5.85 20.49
C SER A 316 20.61 -6.71 19.69
N GLY A 317 21.06 -7.36 18.62
CA GLY A 317 20.20 -8.02 17.63
C GLY A 317 19.70 -7.09 16.50
N GLY A 318 20.01 -5.80 16.56
CA GLY A 318 19.57 -4.80 15.57
C GLY A 318 18.13 -4.35 15.76
N ARG A 319 17.58 -3.75 14.71
CA ARG A 319 16.23 -3.16 14.72
C ARG A 319 15.17 -4.21 14.40
N PRO A 320 14.14 -4.40 15.23
CA PRO A 320 13.06 -5.31 14.92
C PRO A 320 12.21 -4.74 13.78
N VAL A 321 11.85 -5.63 12.86
CA VAL A 321 11.06 -5.32 11.67
C VAL A 321 9.82 -6.20 11.67
N LEU A 322 8.65 -5.58 11.82
CA LEU A 322 7.37 -6.26 11.61
C LEU A 322 7.08 -6.30 10.11
N ILE A 323 6.82 -7.49 9.56
CA ILE A 323 6.47 -7.69 8.16
C ILE A 323 5.03 -8.20 8.10
N LEU A 324 4.20 -7.48 7.37
CA LEU A 324 2.80 -7.81 7.10
C LEU A 324 2.63 -7.96 5.59
N LYS A 325 2.01 -9.05 5.14
CA LYS A 325 1.66 -9.23 3.72
C LYS A 325 0.17 -9.36 3.54
N LYS A 326 -0.32 -8.77 2.46
CA LYS A 326 -1.72 -8.86 2.07
C LYS A 326 -1.85 -8.83 0.55
N ARG A 327 -2.73 -9.69 0.04
CA ARG A 327 -3.12 -9.75 -1.37
C ARG A 327 -4.39 -8.97 -1.64
N ASN A 328 -4.54 -8.54 -2.89
CA ASN A 328 -5.74 -7.85 -3.41
C ASN A 328 -6.15 -6.65 -2.55
N VAL A 329 -5.20 -5.73 -2.34
CA VAL A 329 -5.39 -4.51 -1.57
C VAL A 329 -6.01 -3.44 -2.49
N VAL A 330 -7.07 -2.82 -1.99
CA VAL A 330 -7.86 -1.77 -2.65
C VAL A 330 -7.92 -0.53 -1.75
N ALA A 331 -8.50 0.57 -2.22
CA ALA A 331 -8.58 1.83 -1.50
C ALA A 331 -9.18 1.69 -0.08
N GLU A 332 -10.16 0.80 0.08
CA GLU A 332 -10.83 0.52 1.36
C GLU A 332 -9.91 -0.09 2.41
N HIS A 333 -8.76 -0.64 2.00
CA HIS A 333 -7.71 -1.15 2.89
C HIS A 333 -6.69 -0.07 3.28
N MET A 334 -6.81 1.17 2.78
CA MET A 334 -6.03 2.34 3.21
C MET A 334 -6.49 2.85 4.59
N GLN A 335 -6.83 1.94 5.49
CA GLN A 335 -7.23 2.24 6.86
C GLN A 335 -6.00 2.34 7.77
N PRO A 336 -6.09 3.07 8.89
CA PRO A 336 -5.00 3.11 9.86
C PRO A 336 -4.79 1.73 10.50
N MET A 337 -3.54 1.29 10.55
CA MET A 337 -3.08 0.24 11.46
C MET A 337 -2.47 0.88 12.71
N VAL A 338 -2.70 0.25 13.86
CA VAL A 338 -2.20 0.71 15.16
C VAL A 338 -1.17 -0.28 15.67
N LEU A 339 0.07 0.18 15.82
CA LEU A 339 1.18 -0.64 16.28
C LEU A 339 1.66 -0.13 17.64
N SER A 340 1.77 -1.01 18.63
CA SER A 340 2.29 -0.68 19.96
C SER A 340 3.56 -1.48 20.28
N TYR A 341 4.50 -0.83 20.96
CA TYR A 341 5.75 -1.46 21.41
C TYR A 341 6.25 -0.81 22.70
N SER A 342 7.08 -1.55 23.45
CA SER A 342 7.79 -1.07 24.63
C SER A 342 9.21 -0.66 24.24
N PHE A 343 9.72 0.41 24.88
CA PHE A 343 11.07 0.89 24.63
C PHE A 343 11.70 1.46 25.92
N PRO A 344 12.93 1.05 26.28
CA PRO A 344 13.63 1.53 27.47
C PRO A 344 14.27 2.90 27.23
N LYS A 345 13.93 3.91 28.03
CA LYS A 345 14.38 5.31 27.82
C LYS A 345 15.91 5.47 27.76
N ARG A 346 16.64 4.63 28.50
CA ARG A 346 18.11 4.68 28.56
C ARG A 346 18.76 4.20 27.25
N ALA A 347 18.07 3.41 26.44
CA ALA A 347 18.62 2.91 25.18
C ALA A 347 18.92 4.04 24.17
N MET A 348 18.19 5.16 24.21
CA MET A 348 18.51 6.33 23.36
C MET A 348 19.93 6.88 23.60
N LEU A 349 20.53 6.64 24.77
CA LEU A 349 21.90 7.10 25.05
C LEU A 349 22.97 6.17 24.46
N LEU A 350 22.62 4.97 24.01
CA LEU A 350 23.58 4.00 23.47
C LEU A 350 24.12 4.41 22.10
N GLU A 351 23.26 4.91 21.21
CA GLU A 351 23.69 5.34 19.87
C GLU A 351 24.76 6.46 19.93
N PRO A 352 24.61 7.57 20.68
CA PRO A 352 25.69 8.54 20.87
C PRO A 352 26.92 7.94 21.56
N LEU A 353 26.73 7.01 22.51
CA LEU A 353 27.84 6.38 23.23
C LEU A 353 28.70 5.54 22.29
N TYR A 354 28.12 4.86 21.28
CA TYR A 354 28.89 4.14 20.26
C TYR A 354 29.85 5.05 19.52
N LEU A 355 29.42 6.24 19.12
CA LEU A 355 30.27 7.24 18.49
C LEU A 355 31.39 7.71 19.43
N VAL A 356 31.04 8.06 20.68
CA VAL A 356 32.02 8.49 21.69
C VAL A 356 33.09 7.42 21.91
N LEU A 357 32.68 6.16 22.07
CA LEU A 357 33.60 5.03 22.28
C LEU A 357 34.49 4.78 21.05
N ALA A 358 33.95 4.91 19.84
CA ALA A 358 34.73 4.75 18.61
C ALA A 358 35.83 5.82 18.50
N PHE A 359 35.48 7.10 18.68
CA PHE A 359 36.47 8.18 18.65
C PHE A 359 37.47 8.11 19.81
N PHE A 360 37.00 7.79 21.02
CA PHE A 360 37.86 7.61 22.17
C PHE A 360 38.89 6.49 21.93
N SER A 361 38.44 5.35 21.39
CA SER A 361 39.32 4.21 21.07
C SER A 361 40.36 4.59 20.01
N PHE A 362 39.96 5.35 18.99
CA PHE A 362 40.90 5.87 17.99
C PHE A 362 42.00 6.74 18.62
N PHE A 363 41.64 7.71 19.47
CA PHE A 363 42.62 8.55 20.16
C PHE A 363 43.49 7.77 21.15
N LEU A 364 42.94 6.75 21.81
CA LEU A 364 43.69 5.86 22.68
C LEU A 364 44.77 5.09 21.91
N VAL A 365 44.44 4.55 20.72
CA VAL A 365 45.40 3.87 19.85
C VAL A 365 46.50 4.83 19.40
N CYS A 366 46.15 6.06 18.99
CA CYS A 366 47.13 7.10 18.64
C CYS A 366 48.05 7.42 19.83
N MET A 367 47.52 7.53 21.05
CA MET A 367 48.31 7.77 22.26
C MET A 367 49.27 6.62 22.55
N ILE A 368 48.82 5.37 22.40
CA ILE A 368 49.67 4.18 22.58
C ILE A 368 50.78 4.18 21.52
N PHE A 369 50.43 4.36 20.25
CA PHE A 369 51.40 4.38 19.15
C PHE A 369 52.47 5.45 19.32
N ALA A 370 52.10 6.66 19.78
CA ALA A 370 53.03 7.73 20.08
C ALA A 370 54.00 7.42 21.24
N ARG A 371 53.69 6.41 22.08
CA ARG A 371 54.50 5.97 23.22
C ARG A 371 55.32 4.71 22.92
N VAL A 372 55.09 4.02 21.80
CA VAL A 372 55.89 2.87 21.39
C VAL A 372 57.15 3.36 20.70
N ASP A 373 58.31 3.13 21.33
CA ASP A 373 59.61 3.38 20.71
C ASP A 373 60.03 2.17 19.87
N LEU A 374 60.03 2.32 18.54
CA LEU A 374 60.41 1.28 17.57
C LEU A 374 61.89 1.37 17.14
N ARG A 375 62.73 2.13 17.86
CA ARG A 375 64.16 2.27 17.53
C ARG A 375 64.92 0.97 17.79
N ILE A 376 65.60 0.47 16.75
CA ILE A 376 66.38 -0.79 16.78
C ILE A 376 67.74 -0.61 17.48
N LYS A 377 68.30 0.60 17.50
CA LYS A 377 69.51 0.93 18.24
C LYS A 377 69.21 2.09 19.20
N PRO A 378 69.30 1.89 20.52
CA PRO A 378 69.20 3.00 21.45
C PRO A 378 70.41 3.90 21.25
N ASP A 379 70.18 5.20 21.03
CA ASP A 379 71.29 6.16 20.95
C ASP A 379 72.05 6.15 22.26
N GLY A 380 73.27 5.61 22.21
CA GLY A 380 74.21 5.60 23.30
C GLY A 380 74.66 7.01 23.63
N GLY A 381 73.95 7.65 24.57
CA GLY A 381 74.47 8.73 25.39
C GLY A 381 74.38 10.14 24.81
N LYS A 382 73.60 10.97 25.51
CA LYS A 382 74.08 12.27 26.05
C LYS A 382 73.11 12.74 27.14
N LYS A 383 73.30 12.19 28.34
CA LYS A 383 72.93 12.91 29.57
C LYS A 383 73.97 14.01 29.77
N LYS A 384 73.51 15.27 29.70
CA LYS A 384 73.96 16.48 30.42
C LYS A 384 74.00 17.70 29.49
N SER A 385 73.14 18.67 29.78
CA SER A 385 73.61 19.97 30.23
C SER A 385 72.50 20.66 31.03
N LYS A 386 72.67 20.67 32.36
CA LYS A 386 72.24 21.81 33.17
C LYS A 386 73.25 22.91 32.90
N THR A 387 72.85 24.08 32.45
CA THR A 387 73.56 25.32 32.82
C THR A 387 72.57 26.48 32.82
N GLN A 388 72.48 27.06 34.02
CA GLN A 388 71.93 28.35 34.49
C GLN A 388 70.58 28.85 33.95
#